data_AF-A0A525J3Q2-F1
#
_entry.id   AF-A0A525J3Q2-F1
#
_cell.length_a   1.000
_cell.length_b   1.000
_cell.length_c   1.000
_cell.angle_alpha   90.00
_cell.angle_beta   90.00
_cell.angle_gamma   90.00
#
_symmetry.space_group_name_H-M   'P 1'
#
loop_
_entity.id
_entity.type
_entity.pdbx_description
1 polymer ?
#
loop_
_entity_poly.entity_id
_entity_poly.type
_entity_poly.pdbx_seq_one_letter_code
_entity_poly.pdbx_strand_id
1 'polypeptide(L)'
;MKQSAEANLAGLGSREAARRPPRAGSSLSMLAFVGGVAGLLFSGAYFGASAQPRTMVESGAELKTLYATPEDVAQGKSLAESSCAGCHGADGISDTATVPHLAGQRSAYLFLELKAYQSEARGDNAMNSQVKFLSDDALYKVSAYYGSLDPPQAPAANRAKVAADPVQAGKTAAAACAGCHGESGVSTTPGMPSLAGLDPKYTVAAMKAYKSGQRDSELMKSMLASLTDAGMENIALYYALQKPARSQAAAAGDKAAGAAAAAGCAGCHGSDGVSANPAFPSLAGQDAGYLASALAAYKQGTRKDETMKGLAAALDAAAGKNLAAFFAGQEPRQPDVRKPLTAVEWAQRCDRCHGINGNSTDPRLPALAAQRADYLEKALDDYRTGTRKSPRMSAMSEGLTDQDIAGLAALYAHKTARAVVFLTVPPK
;
A
#
# COMPACT_ATOMS: atom_id res chain seq x y z
N MET A 1 0.07 6.19 63.94
CA MET A 1 -1.35 6.14 64.35
C MET A 1 -2.08 5.49 63.17
N LYS A 2 -2.42 4.18 63.22
CA LYS A 2 -3.62 3.61 63.88
C LYS A 2 -4.88 4.33 63.39
N GLN A 3 -5.95 3.72 62.89
CA GLN A 3 -6.48 2.34 62.81
C GLN A 3 -7.67 2.47 61.81
N SER A 4 -7.92 1.52 60.90
CA SER A 4 -8.94 0.42 61.02
C SER A 4 -10.39 0.95 61.12
N ALA A 5 -11.41 0.37 60.48
CA ALA A 5 -11.71 -1.04 60.23
C ALA A 5 -12.82 -1.14 59.13
N GLU A 6 -12.80 -2.13 58.22
CA GLU A 6 -13.51 -3.44 58.27
C GLU A 6 -15.04 -3.32 58.19
N ALA A 7 -15.84 -4.20 57.58
CA ALA A 7 -15.67 -5.40 56.76
C ALA A 7 -17.06 -5.76 56.20
N ASN A 8 -17.13 -6.52 55.11
CA ASN A 8 -18.02 -7.69 55.07
C ASN A 8 -17.58 -8.68 53.99
N LEU A 9 -17.53 -9.94 54.40
CA LEU A 9 -16.93 -11.10 53.75
C LEU A 9 -17.97 -12.24 53.77
N ALA A 10 -17.79 -13.19 52.85
CA ALA A 10 -18.46 -14.50 52.70
C ALA A 10 -19.88 -14.44 52.09
N GLY A 11 -20.26 -15.32 51.16
CA GLY A 11 -19.71 -16.54 50.57
C GLY A 11 -20.88 -17.16 49.77
N LEU A 12 -20.71 -17.80 48.62
CA LEU A 12 -20.43 -19.23 48.43
C LEU A 12 -21.04 -19.61 47.06
N GLY A 13 -20.42 -20.54 46.33
CA GLY A 13 -21.17 -21.38 45.39
C GLY A 13 -20.56 -21.65 44.03
N SER A 14 -19.41 -22.33 43.99
CA SER A 14 -18.97 -23.10 42.83
C SER A 14 -19.99 -24.19 42.49
N ARG A 15 -20.36 -24.34 41.21
CA ARG A 15 -20.98 -25.57 40.69
C ARG A 15 -20.34 -25.98 39.37
N GLU A 16 -19.47 -26.97 39.52
CA GLU A 16 -18.95 -27.87 38.51
C GLU A 16 -19.91 -29.07 38.41
N ALA A 17 -20.36 -29.42 37.20
CA ALA A 17 -21.01 -30.69 36.87
C ALA A 17 -21.17 -30.76 35.34
N ALA A 18 -21.05 -31.87 34.63
CA ALA A 18 -20.45 -33.18 34.86
C ALA A 18 -20.39 -33.84 33.47
N ARG A 19 -19.36 -34.66 33.25
CA ARG A 19 -19.21 -35.55 32.09
C ARG A 19 -20.30 -36.64 32.07
N ARG A 20 -20.74 -37.07 30.88
CA ARG A 20 -21.10 -38.47 30.54
C ARG A 20 -21.20 -38.70 29.01
N PRO A 21 -20.48 -39.69 28.45
CA PRO A 21 -20.80 -40.39 27.19
C PRO A 21 -21.40 -41.80 27.52
N PRO A 22 -21.52 -42.78 26.60
CA PRO A 22 -21.79 -42.79 25.15
C PRO A 22 -23.08 -43.61 24.82
N ARG A 23 -23.48 -43.69 23.55
CA ARG A 23 -24.34 -44.78 23.04
C ARG A 23 -23.71 -45.43 21.81
N ALA A 24 -23.58 -46.75 21.87
CA ALA A 24 -23.15 -47.65 20.81
C ALA A 24 -24.37 -48.41 20.24
N GLY A 25 -24.23 -48.89 19.00
CA GLY A 25 -24.80 -50.18 18.59
C GLY A 25 -25.89 -50.18 17.52
N SER A 26 -25.52 -50.58 16.30
CA SER A 26 -26.17 -51.60 15.42
C SER A 26 -25.79 -51.31 13.96
N SER A 27 -24.83 -51.99 13.34
CA SER A 27 -24.75 -53.39 12.88
C SER A 27 -25.41 -53.64 11.50
N LEU A 28 -24.53 -54.00 10.56
CA LEU A 28 -24.65 -54.92 9.42
C LEU A 28 -25.85 -54.81 8.46
N SER A 29 -25.55 -54.60 7.17
CA SER A 29 -25.81 -55.66 6.19
C SER A 29 -24.97 -55.50 4.93
N MET A 30 -24.38 -56.64 4.57
CA MET A 30 -23.48 -56.90 3.46
C MET A 30 -24.32 -57.57 2.38
N LEU A 31 -24.31 -57.07 1.13
CA LEU A 31 -24.74 -57.85 -0.01
C LEU A 31 -23.83 -57.58 -1.21
N ALA A 32 -23.12 -58.64 -1.57
CA ALA A 32 -22.30 -58.77 -2.75
C ALA A 32 -23.18 -58.78 -4.02
N PHE A 33 -22.67 -58.19 -5.10
CA PHE A 33 -23.01 -58.65 -6.44
C PHE A 33 -21.73 -58.77 -7.27
N VAL A 34 -21.48 -60.00 -7.70
CA VAL A 34 -20.45 -60.43 -8.63
C VAL A 34 -20.92 -60.09 -10.05
N GLY A 35 -20.00 -59.58 -10.88
CA GLY A 35 -20.24 -59.41 -12.32
C GLY A 35 -19.01 -58.86 -13.02
N GLY A 36 -18.09 -59.75 -13.39
CA GLY A 36 -16.95 -59.41 -14.24
C GLY A 36 -17.35 -59.41 -15.72
N VAL A 37 -16.76 -58.50 -16.50
CA VAL A 37 -16.48 -58.68 -17.93
C VAL A 37 -15.16 -57.96 -18.26
N ALA A 38 -14.33 -58.65 -19.03
CA ALA A 38 -12.99 -58.33 -19.48
C ALA A 38 -12.91 -57.10 -20.41
N GLY A 39 -11.71 -56.53 -20.53
CA GLY A 39 -11.32 -55.88 -21.79
C GLY A 39 -10.29 -54.75 -21.71
N LEU A 40 -9.09 -55.08 -22.20
CA LEU A 40 -8.19 -54.23 -23.00
C LEU A 40 -7.21 -53.29 -22.29
N LEU A 41 -5.97 -53.78 -22.28
CA LEU A 41 -4.70 -53.10 -22.09
C LEU A 41 -4.50 -51.99 -23.14
N PHE A 42 -4.21 -50.77 -22.68
CA PHE A 42 -3.50 -49.77 -23.48
C PHE A 42 -2.22 -49.36 -22.74
N SER A 43 -1.09 -49.86 -23.24
CA SER A 43 0.25 -49.39 -22.87
C SER A 43 0.46 -47.97 -23.39
N GLY A 44 0.47 -46.99 -22.49
CA GLY A 44 0.93 -45.63 -22.76
C GLY A 44 2.25 -45.38 -22.04
N ALA A 45 3.35 -45.46 -22.77
CA ALA A 45 4.67 -45.06 -22.30
C ALA A 45 4.71 -43.52 -22.16
N TYR A 46 4.75 -43.02 -20.92
CA TYR A 46 5.11 -41.63 -20.64
C TYR A 46 6.62 -41.54 -20.47
N PHE A 47 7.31 -41.13 -21.54
CA PHE A 47 8.68 -40.63 -21.45
C PHE A 47 8.68 -39.22 -20.86
N GLY A 48 9.72 -38.95 -20.07
CA GLY A 48 9.81 -37.85 -19.12
C GLY A 48 9.84 -36.44 -19.72
N ALA A 49 9.41 -35.50 -18.88
CA ALA A 49 10.07 -34.21 -18.70
C ALA A 49 9.58 -33.62 -17.37
N SER A 50 10.17 -34.05 -16.25
CA SER A 50 10.05 -33.29 -15.00
C SER A 50 10.86 -32.00 -15.16
N ALA A 51 10.24 -30.96 -15.71
CA ALA A 51 10.77 -29.61 -15.58
C ALA A 51 10.60 -29.21 -14.10
N GLN A 52 11.61 -29.50 -13.28
CA GLN A 52 11.68 -28.90 -11.95
C GLN A 52 11.88 -27.40 -12.13
N PRO A 53 11.05 -26.54 -11.52
CA PRO A 53 11.33 -25.12 -11.47
C PRO A 53 12.67 -24.93 -10.73
N ARG A 54 13.63 -24.26 -11.37
CA ARG A 54 14.87 -23.81 -10.74
C ARG A 54 14.51 -22.92 -9.56
N THR A 55 14.46 -23.50 -8.36
CA THR A 55 14.32 -22.76 -7.13
C THR A 55 15.65 -22.06 -6.85
N MET A 56 15.58 -20.74 -6.68
CA MET A 56 16.72 -19.90 -6.31
C MET A 56 17.16 -20.20 -4.86
N VAL A 57 17.84 -21.33 -4.60
CA VAL A 57 18.45 -21.65 -3.28
C VAL A 57 19.81 -22.41 -3.38
N GLU A 58 20.27 -22.88 -4.54
CA GLU A 58 21.41 -23.84 -4.56
C GLU A 58 22.83 -23.26 -4.54
N SER A 59 23.01 -21.94 -4.56
CA SER A 59 24.28 -21.32 -4.22
C SER A 59 24.63 -21.46 -2.73
N GLY A 60 25.58 -22.29 -2.29
CA GLY A 60 26.26 -22.02 -1.00
C GLY A 60 27.37 -20.98 -1.14
N ALA A 61 27.66 -20.58 -2.39
CA ALA A 61 28.86 -19.83 -2.77
C ALA A 61 28.87 -18.40 -2.22
N GLU A 62 27.71 -17.75 -2.10
CA GLU A 62 27.62 -16.42 -1.52
C GLU A 62 28.02 -16.40 -0.04
N LEU A 63 27.76 -17.50 0.68
CA LEU A 63 28.16 -17.62 2.09
C LEU A 63 29.68 -17.75 2.24
N LYS A 64 30.41 -18.12 1.19
CA LYS A 64 31.89 -18.11 1.19
C LYS A 64 32.42 -16.75 1.65
N THR A 65 31.75 -15.66 1.27
CA THR A 65 32.11 -14.28 1.66
C THR A 65 32.21 -14.06 3.17
N LEU A 66 31.51 -14.86 3.98
CA LEU A 66 31.53 -14.78 5.44
C LEU A 66 32.81 -15.37 6.06
N TYR A 67 33.58 -16.11 5.26
CA TYR A 67 34.80 -16.81 5.68
C TYR A 67 36.05 -16.23 5.00
N ALA A 68 35.96 -15.00 4.49
CA ALA A 68 37.06 -14.37 3.79
C ALA A 68 38.27 -14.17 4.71
N THR A 69 39.44 -14.56 4.19
CA THR A 69 40.71 -14.35 4.88
C THR A 69 41.14 -12.88 4.76
N PRO A 70 42.07 -12.41 5.62
CA PRO A 70 42.68 -11.09 5.43
C PRO A 70 43.33 -10.90 4.05
N GLU A 71 43.86 -11.98 3.46
CA GLU A 71 44.41 -11.96 2.09
C GLU A 71 43.31 -11.76 1.04
N ASP A 72 42.17 -12.45 1.17
CA ASP A 72 41.02 -12.26 0.29
C ASP A 72 40.51 -10.81 0.32
N VAL A 73 40.41 -10.23 1.52
CA VAL A 73 40.01 -8.84 1.73
C VAL A 73 41.03 -7.88 1.10
N ALA A 74 42.33 -8.14 1.25
CA ALA A 74 43.38 -7.31 0.63
C ALA A 74 43.34 -7.35 -0.90
N GLN A 75 43.13 -8.53 -1.50
CA GLN A 75 42.97 -8.67 -2.94
C GLN A 75 41.67 -8.01 -3.44
N GLY A 76 40.59 -8.11 -2.67
CA GLY A 76 39.33 -7.41 -2.92
C GLY A 76 39.50 -5.89 -2.90
N LYS A 77 40.31 -5.36 -1.97
CA LYS A 77 40.66 -3.94 -1.90
C LYS A 77 41.35 -3.45 -3.17
N SER A 78 42.37 -4.17 -3.66
CA SER A 78 43.07 -3.77 -4.89
C SER A 78 42.15 -3.72 -6.11
N LEU A 79 41.19 -4.65 -6.20
CA LEU A 79 40.16 -4.59 -7.24
C LEU A 79 39.20 -3.41 -7.05
N ALA A 80 38.77 -3.15 -5.81
CA ALA A 80 37.90 -2.02 -5.50
C ALA A 80 38.53 -0.68 -5.87
N GLU A 81 39.81 -0.47 -5.53
CA GLU A 81 40.56 0.75 -5.82
C GLU A 81 40.72 0.98 -7.32
N SER A 82 40.98 -0.07 -8.09
CA SER A 82 41.21 0.04 -9.54
C SER A 82 39.93 0.20 -10.37
N SER A 83 38.80 -0.34 -9.91
CA SER A 83 37.62 -0.52 -10.77
C SER A 83 36.30 0.00 -10.19
N CYS A 84 36.21 0.22 -8.87
CA CYS A 84 34.93 0.50 -8.21
C CYS A 84 34.91 1.87 -7.52
N ALA A 85 36.04 2.30 -6.96
CA ALA A 85 36.17 3.49 -6.12
C ALA A 85 35.79 4.79 -6.86
N GLY A 86 35.98 4.85 -8.18
CA GLY A 86 35.62 6.01 -9.00
C GLY A 86 34.14 6.39 -8.95
N CYS A 87 33.25 5.43 -8.69
CA CYS A 87 31.82 5.67 -8.55
C CYS A 87 31.35 5.53 -7.09
N HIS A 88 31.85 4.52 -6.38
CA HIS A 88 31.37 4.17 -5.03
C HIS A 88 32.14 4.84 -3.88
N GLY A 89 33.18 5.61 -4.18
CA GLY A 89 34.10 6.18 -3.19
C GLY A 89 35.19 5.19 -2.75
N ALA A 90 36.35 5.71 -2.33
CA ALA A 90 37.48 4.90 -1.88
C ALA A 90 37.12 4.01 -0.68
N ASP A 91 36.30 4.54 0.23
CA ASP A 91 35.82 3.84 1.42
C ASP A 91 34.46 3.16 1.19
N GLY A 92 33.99 3.06 -0.06
CA GLY A 92 32.67 2.49 -0.37
C GLY A 92 31.48 3.36 0.05
N ILE A 93 31.73 4.63 0.38
CA ILE A 93 30.72 5.63 0.69
C ILE A 93 30.62 6.59 -0.51
N SER A 94 29.60 6.35 -1.36
CA SER A 94 29.35 7.14 -2.56
C SER A 94 28.75 8.54 -2.30
N ASP A 95 29.34 9.56 -2.93
CA ASP A 95 28.76 10.90 -3.07
C ASP A 95 27.96 11.08 -4.37
N THR A 96 28.03 10.11 -5.29
CA THR A 96 27.38 10.18 -6.60
C THR A 96 25.88 9.87 -6.49
N ALA A 97 25.05 10.70 -7.12
CA ALA A 97 23.60 10.55 -7.10
C ALA A 97 23.18 9.16 -7.61
N THR A 98 22.24 8.52 -6.90
CA THR A 98 21.72 7.16 -7.20
C THR A 98 22.75 6.02 -7.19
N VAL A 99 24.01 6.28 -6.82
CA VAL A 99 25.04 5.25 -6.64
C VAL A 99 25.09 4.87 -5.15
N PRO A 100 24.89 3.59 -4.79
CA PRO A 100 24.76 3.19 -3.39
C PRO A 100 26.08 3.23 -2.63
N HIS A 101 25.97 3.41 -1.30
CA HIS A 101 27.01 3.00 -0.37
C HIS A 101 27.13 1.48 -0.34
N LEU A 102 28.36 0.99 -0.43
CA LEU A 102 28.74 -0.43 -0.34
C LEU A 102 29.35 -0.78 1.03
N ALA A 103 29.94 0.22 1.71
CA ALA A 103 30.64 0.05 2.97
C ALA A 103 29.73 -0.56 4.06
N GLY A 104 30.20 -1.62 4.72
CA GLY A 104 29.49 -2.31 5.80
C GLY A 104 28.22 -3.05 5.37
N GLN A 105 27.98 -3.18 4.06
CA GLN A 105 26.86 -3.98 3.54
C GLN A 105 27.13 -5.48 3.71
N ARG A 106 26.08 -6.31 3.71
CA ARG A 106 26.24 -7.76 3.86
C ARG A 106 27.00 -8.33 2.65
N SER A 107 28.13 -8.96 2.89
CA SER A 107 29.03 -9.45 1.83
C SER A 107 28.37 -10.49 0.93
N ALA A 108 27.53 -11.37 1.49
CA ALA A 108 26.81 -12.36 0.69
C ALA A 108 25.73 -11.68 -0.20
N TYR A 109 25.03 -10.67 0.31
CA TYR A 109 24.16 -9.83 -0.51
C TYR A 109 24.94 -9.12 -1.62
N LEU A 110 26.07 -8.49 -1.33
CA LEU A 110 26.90 -7.83 -2.35
C LEU A 110 27.28 -8.79 -3.47
N PHE A 111 27.71 -10.01 -3.13
CA PHE A 111 28.02 -11.04 -4.11
C PHE A 111 26.81 -11.39 -4.98
N LEU A 112 25.65 -11.63 -4.36
CA LEU A 112 24.41 -11.92 -5.09
C LEU A 112 24.01 -10.79 -6.04
N GLU A 113 24.16 -9.53 -5.62
CA GLU A 113 23.84 -8.37 -6.46
C GLU A 113 24.81 -8.22 -7.64
N LEU A 114 26.10 -8.48 -7.44
CA LEU A 114 27.08 -8.49 -8.54
C LEU A 114 26.75 -9.59 -9.56
N LYS A 115 26.35 -10.78 -9.10
CA LYS A 115 25.85 -11.85 -9.98
C LYS A 115 24.55 -11.43 -10.70
N ALA A 116 23.68 -10.69 -10.03
CA ALA A 116 22.45 -10.17 -10.62
C ALA A 116 22.74 -9.11 -11.72
N TYR A 117 23.78 -8.29 -11.56
CA TYR A 117 24.25 -7.40 -12.63
C TYR A 117 24.90 -8.18 -13.79
N GLN A 118 25.69 -9.22 -13.54
CA GLN A 118 26.26 -10.07 -14.60
C GLN A 118 25.21 -10.75 -15.47
N SER A 119 24.05 -11.08 -14.88
CA SER A 119 22.92 -11.73 -15.55
C SER A 119 21.82 -10.75 -16.01
N GLU A 120 22.06 -9.44 -15.88
CA GLU A 120 21.13 -8.38 -16.26
C GLU A 120 19.77 -8.43 -15.52
N ALA A 121 19.69 -9.16 -14.40
CA ALA A 121 18.48 -9.27 -13.58
C ALA A 121 18.09 -7.93 -12.90
N ARG A 122 19.03 -6.98 -12.84
CA ARG A 122 18.82 -5.60 -12.35
C ARG A 122 18.59 -4.58 -13.46
N GLY A 123 18.26 -5.05 -14.67
CA GLY A 123 18.13 -4.20 -15.85
C GLY A 123 19.50 -3.82 -16.44
N ASP A 124 19.45 -2.98 -17.47
CA ASP A 124 20.64 -2.44 -18.14
C ASP A 124 21.12 -1.16 -17.44
N ASN A 125 22.36 -1.16 -16.97
CA ASN A 125 22.95 -0.02 -16.28
C ASN A 125 24.48 -0.12 -16.25
N ALA A 126 25.13 0.94 -15.77
CA ALA A 126 26.58 1.08 -15.75
C ALA A 126 27.31 -0.07 -15.01
N MET A 127 26.68 -0.72 -14.02
CA MET A 127 27.34 -1.83 -13.30
C MET A 127 27.50 -3.09 -14.13
N ASN A 128 26.62 -3.33 -15.11
CA ASN A 128 26.67 -4.55 -15.94
C ASN A 128 28.03 -4.67 -16.64
N SER A 129 28.54 -3.58 -17.22
CA SER A 129 29.85 -3.56 -17.89
C SER A 129 31.03 -3.72 -16.92
N GLN A 130 30.91 -3.21 -15.69
CA GLN A 130 31.97 -3.32 -14.68
C GLN A 130 32.15 -4.76 -14.19
N VAL A 131 31.07 -5.53 -14.07
CA VAL A 131 31.13 -6.88 -13.49
C VAL A 131 31.19 -7.99 -14.53
N LYS A 132 30.89 -7.72 -15.81
CA LYS A 132 30.72 -8.72 -16.87
C LYS A 132 31.90 -9.69 -17.00
N PHE A 133 33.12 -9.20 -16.81
CA PHE A 133 34.36 -9.95 -17.00
C PHE A 133 35.04 -10.36 -15.70
N LEU A 134 34.43 -10.06 -14.54
CA LEU A 134 34.96 -10.48 -13.25
C LEU A 134 34.65 -11.95 -12.98
N SER A 135 35.63 -12.68 -12.47
CA SER A 135 35.44 -14.06 -12.02
C SER A 135 34.63 -14.10 -10.72
N ASP A 136 34.00 -15.24 -10.43
CA ASP A 136 33.28 -15.44 -9.16
C ASP A 136 34.20 -15.23 -7.95
N ASP A 137 35.48 -15.58 -8.07
CA ASP A 137 36.48 -15.33 -7.02
C ASP A 137 36.76 -13.83 -6.82
N ALA A 138 36.85 -13.05 -7.90
CA ALA A 138 36.98 -11.60 -7.83
C ALA A 138 35.73 -10.94 -7.21
N LEU A 139 34.53 -11.39 -7.59
CA LEU A 139 33.26 -10.91 -7.02
C LEU A 139 33.17 -11.23 -5.53
N TYR A 140 33.59 -12.43 -5.12
CA TYR A 140 33.66 -12.85 -3.72
C TYR A 140 34.58 -11.93 -2.91
N LYS A 141 35.80 -11.69 -3.39
CA LYS A 141 36.82 -10.87 -2.69
C LYS A 141 36.39 -9.41 -2.55
N VAL A 142 35.89 -8.79 -3.62
CA VAL A 142 35.42 -7.39 -3.54
C VAL A 142 34.19 -7.24 -2.64
N SER A 143 33.32 -8.24 -2.60
CA SER A 143 32.15 -8.27 -1.70
C SER A 143 32.57 -8.40 -0.23
N ALA A 144 33.57 -9.24 0.05
CA ALA A 144 34.15 -9.36 1.38
C ALA A 144 34.84 -8.06 1.81
N TYR A 145 35.60 -7.41 0.91
CA TYR A 145 36.22 -6.13 1.18
C TYR A 145 35.21 -5.05 1.60
N TYR A 146 34.23 -4.74 0.75
CA TYR A 146 33.24 -3.70 1.09
C TYR A 146 32.41 -4.04 2.32
N GLY A 147 32.09 -5.32 2.53
CA GLY A 147 31.38 -5.76 3.73
C GLY A 147 32.19 -5.65 5.03
N SER A 148 33.53 -5.56 4.94
CA SER A 148 34.41 -5.38 6.09
C SER A 148 34.62 -3.91 6.49
N LEU A 149 34.22 -2.96 5.64
CA LEU A 149 34.38 -1.53 5.91
C LEU A 149 33.35 -1.04 6.94
N ASP A 150 33.68 0.06 7.61
CA ASP A 150 32.73 0.75 8.48
C ASP A 150 31.54 1.28 7.68
N PRO A 151 30.29 1.07 8.15
CA PRO A 151 29.13 1.55 7.43
C PRO A 151 29.07 3.09 7.43
N PRO A 152 28.36 3.70 6.46
CA PRO A 152 28.19 5.14 6.41
C PRO A 152 27.56 5.67 7.70
N GLN A 153 28.06 6.81 8.17
CA GLN A 153 27.42 7.54 9.25
C GLN A 153 26.12 8.16 8.73
N ALA A 154 25.05 8.05 9.50
CA ALA A 154 23.81 8.76 9.17
C ALA A 154 24.13 10.26 9.08
N PRO A 155 23.59 10.98 8.07
CA PRO A 155 23.77 12.42 7.97
C PRO A 155 23.41 13.09 9.30
N ALA A 156 24.19 14.09 9.72
CA ALA A 156 23.80 14.93 10.85
C ALA A 156 22.37 15.43 10.61
N ALA A 157 21.54 15.44 11.66
CA ALA A 157 20.12 15.73 11.58
C ALA A 157 19.82 17.18 11.13
N ASN A 158 20.09 17.51 9.87
CA ASN A 158 19.30 18.48 9.16
C ASN A 158 17.96 17.80 8.92
N ARG A 159 16.89 18.35 9.50
CA ARG A 159 15.53 17.82 9.32
C ARG A 159 15.23 17.76 7.82
N ALA A 160 15.51 16.62 7.19
CA ALA A 160 14.99 16.34 5.87
C ALA A 160 13.49 16.56 5.96
N LYS A 161 12.95 17.36 5.05
CA LYS A 161 11.54 17.73 5.05
C LYS A 161 10.75 16.47 4.74
N VAL A 162 10.39 15.71 5.78
CA VAL A 162 9.53 14.54 5.67
C VAL A 162 8.25 15.02 5.00
N ALA A 163 7.87 14.39 3.88
CA ALA A 163 6.63 14.70 3.20
C ALA A 163 5.48 14.61 4.22
N ALA A 164 4.67 15.67 4.31
CA ALA A 164 3.60 15.76 5.30
C ALA A 164 2.57 14.64 5.07
N ASP A 165 2.11 13.99 6.14
CA ASP A 165 1.05 12.97 6.11
C ASP A 165 -0.10 13.41 5.18
N PRO A 166 -0.46 12.65 4.13
CA PRO A 166 -1.52 12.99 3.18
C PRO A 166 -2.83 13.40 3.85
N VAL A 167 -3.19 12.76 4.95
CA VAL A 167 -4.44 13.06 5.68
C VAL A 167 -4.33 14.40 6.39
N GLN A 168 -3.18 14.72 6.98
CA GLN A 168 -2.95 15.99 7.66
C GLN A 168 -2.78 17.15 6.66
N ALA A 169 -2.11 16.90 5.54
CA ALA A 169 -2.03 17.83 4.42
C ALA A 169 -3.44 18.11 3.85
N GLY A 170 -4.24 17.06 3.70
CA GLY A 170 -5.64 17.13 3.27
C GLY A 170 -6.51 17.95 4.23
N LYS A 171 -6.41 17.70 5.54
CA LYS A 171 -7.11 18.49 6.57
C LYS A 171 -6.77 19.98 6.46
N THR A 172 -5.50 20.30 6.29
CA THR A 172 -5.03 21.68 6.19
C THR A 172 -5.55 22.36 4.92
N ALA A 173 -5.48 21.67 3.79
CA ALA A 173 -5.99 22.17 2.51
C ALA A 173 -7.52 22.29 2.49
N ALA A 174 -8.23 21.40 3.19
CA ALA A 174 -9.69 21.39 3.31
C ALA A 174 -10.24 22.50 4.23
N ALA A 175 -9.39 23.23 4.96
CA ALA A 175 -9.84 24.28 5.87
C ALA A 175 -10.72 25.35 5.17
N ALA A 176 -10.40 25.70 3.92
CA ALA A 176 -11.20 26.64 3.12
C ALA A 176 -12.57 26.05 2.70
N CYS A 177 -12.70 24.73 2.62
CA CYS A 177 -13.93 24.04 2.23
C CYS A 177 -14.93 23.93 3.40
N ALA A 178 -14.40 23.87 4.63
CA ALA A 178 -15.17 23.63 5.85
C ALA A 178 -16.26 24.68 6.11
N GLY A 179 -16.06 25.93 5.67
CA GLY A 179 -17.04 27.01 5.85
C GLY A 179 -18.39 26.75 5.18
N CYS A 180 -18.40 25.98 4.09
CA CYS A 180 -19.63 25.62 3.37
C CYS A 180 -20.00 24.16 3.59
N HIS A 181 -19.03 23.24 3.47
CA HIS A 181 -19.27 21.80 3.50
C HIS A 181 -19.22 21.17 4.90
N GLY A 182 -18.91 21.95 5.93
CA GLY A 182 -18.68 21.48 7.30
C GLY A 182 -17.25 20.97 7.51
N GLU A 183 -16.75 21.05 8.75
CA GLU A 183 -15.37 20.66 9.11
C GLU A 183 -15.10 19.17 8.84
N SER A 184 -16.08 18.32 9.13
CA SER A 184 -16.07 16.89 8.82
C SER A 184 -16.59 16.57 7.42
N GLY A 185 -16.96 17.57 6.62
CA GLY A 185 -17.57 17.37 5.31
C GLY A 185 -19.04 16.97 5.36
N VAL A 186 -19.69 17.08 6.53
CA VAL A 186 -21.14 16.97 6.68
C VAL A 186 -21.72 18.38 6.68
N SER A 187 -22.39 18.75 5.58
CA SER A 187 -22.98 20.07 5.43
C SER A 187 -24.28 20.20 6.22
N THR A 188 -24.45 21.33 6.90
CA THR A 188 -25.73 21.75 7.51
C THR A 188 -26.43 22.85 6.70
N THR A 189 -25.80 23.32 5.62
CA THR A 189 -26.32 24.41 4.79
C THR A 189 -27.25 23.84 3.71
N PRO A 190 -28.53 24.28 3.63
CA PRO A 190 -29.46 23.79 2.61
C PRO A 190 -28.92 24.02 1.19
N GLY A 191 -29.03 23.00 0.32
CA GLY A 191 -28.54 23.05 -1.06
C GLY A 191 -27.03 22.83 -1.21
N MET A 192 -26.28 22.71 -0.11
CA MET A 192 -24.85 22.47 -0.11
C MET A 192 -24.54 20.98 0.07
N PRO A 193 -23.73 20.36 -0.80
CA PRO A 193 -23.43 18.95 -0.71
C PRO A 193 -22.54 18.61 0.49
N SER A 194 -22.76 17.44 1.09
CA SER A 194 -21.80 16.82 2.01
C SER A 194 -20.71 16.11 1.20
N LEU A 195 -19.46 16.28 1.62
CA LEU A 195 -18.27 15.64 1.05
C LEU A 195 -17.94 14.31 1.74
N ALA A 196 -18.33 14.15 3.01
CA ALA A 196 -18.18 12.89 3.73
C ALA A 196 -19.04 11.79 3.10
N GLY A 197 -18.49 10.58 2.98
CA GLY A 197 -19.17 9.44 2.36
C GLY A 197 -19.00 9.33 0.84
N LEU A 198 -18.31 10.28 0.21
CA LEU A 198 -17.91 10.20 -1.19
C LEU A 198 -16.57 9.48 -1.34
N ASP A 199 -16.44 8.68 -2.39
CA ASP A 199 -15.17 8.06 -2.74
C ASP A 199 -14.12 9.12 -3.15
N PRO A 200 -12.84 8.97 -2.75
CA PRO A 200 -11.78 9.90 -3.14
C PRO A 200 -11.66 10.08 -4.66
N LYS A 201 -11.78 9.00 -5.45
CA LYS A 201 -11.66 9.06 -6.91
C LYS A 201 -12.75 9.92 -7.51
N TYR A 202 -14.00 9.71 -7.07
CA TYR A 202 -15.11 10.56 -7.48
C TYR A 202 -14.89 12.02 -7.06
N THR A 203 -14.42 12.26 -5.83
CA THR A 203 -14.23 13.62 -5.30
C THR A 203 -13.15 14.37 -6.08
N VAL A 204 -12.03 13.73 -6.43
CA VAL A 204 -11.00 14.28 -7.31
C VAL A 204 -11.57 14.57 -8.71
N ALA A 205 -12.30 13.62 -9.30
CA ALA A 205 -12.93 13.81 -10.60
C ALA A 205 -13.91 14.98 -10.60
N ALA A 206 -14.71 15.13 -9.54
CA ALA A 206 -15.64 16.24 -9.37
C ALA A 206 -14.93 17.59 -9.26
N MET A 207 -13.83 17.68 -8.50
CA MET A 207 -13.02 18.89 -8.43
C MET A 207 -12.40 19.24 -9.79
N LYS A 208 -11.86 18.25 -10.50
CA LYS A 208 -11.34 18.44 -11.88
C LYS A 208 -12.44 18.90 -12.85
N ALA A 209 -13.65 18.37 -12.73
CA ALA A 209 -14.80 18.78 -13.56
C ALA A 209 -15.23 20.23 -13.30
N TYR A 210 -15.20 20.69 -12.05
CA TYR A 210 -15.44 22.11 -11.74
C TYR A 210 -14.33 23.01 -12.29
N LYS A 211 -13.06 22.60 -12.11
CA LYS A 211 -11.89 23.36 -12.58
C LYS A 211 -11.88 23.51 -14.11
N SER A 212 -12.31 22.48 -14.84
CA SER A 212 -12.38 22.48 -16.31
C SER A 212 -13.65 23.12 -16.90
N GLY A 213 -14.67 23.40 -16.08
CA GLY A 213 -15.99 23.84 -16.56
C GLY A 213 -16.82 22.73 -17.20
N GLN A 214 -16.52 21.45 -16.94
CA GLN A 214 -17.43 20.35 -17.23
C GLN A 214 -18.62 20.32 -16.27
N ARG A 215 -18.44 20.92 -15.09
CA ARG A 215 -19.46 21.13 -14.08
C ARG A 215 -19.49 22.61 -13.70
N ASP A 216 -20.58 23.29 -14.03
CA ASP A 216 -20.66 24.74 -13.89
C ASP A 216 -20.83 25.17 -12.42
N SER A 217 -19.90 25.99 -11.92
CA SER A 217 -20.01 26.74 -10.66
C SER A 217 -18.82 27.69 -10.53
N GLU A 218 -19.06 29.01 -10.65
CA GLU A 218 -17.99 30.01 -10.51
C GLU A 218 -17.36 29.99 -9.11
N LEU A 219 -18.16 29.74 -8.08
CA LEU A 219 -17.67 29.62 -6.71
C LEU A 219 -16.70 28.43 -6.57
N MET A 220 -17.09 27.23 -7.00
CA MET A 220 -16.20 26.07 -6.90
C MET A 220 -14.98 26.20 -7.81
N LYS A 221 -15.15 26.76 -9.02
CA LYS A 221 -14.03 27.00 -9.94
C LYS A 221 -12.98 27.92 -9.35
N SER A 222 -13.39 29.02 -8.71
CA SER A 222 -12.46 29.96 -8.04
C SER A 222 -11.77 29.32 -6.84
N MET A 223 -12.48 28.57 -6.00
CA MET A 223 -11.93 27.87 -4.83
C MET A 223 -10.90 26.79 -5.21
N LEU A 224 -11.06 26.16 -6.38
CA LEU A 224 -10.18 25.09 -6.86
C LEU A 224 -9.03 25.57 -7.76
N ALA A 225 -9.00 26.87 -8.11
CA ALA A 225 -8.07 27.42 -9.10
C ALA A 225 -6.60 27.19 -8.72
N SER A 226 -6.25 27.37 -7.43
CA SER A 226 -4.89 27.23 -6.91
C SER A 226 -4.53 25.81 -6.46
N LEU A 227 -5.48 24.85 -6.49
CA LEU A 227 -5.19 23.49 -6.05
C LEU A 227 -4.40 22.72 -7.10
N THR A 228 -3.35 22.04 -6.64
CA THR A 228 -2.62 21.04 -7.42
C THR A 228 -3.35 19.70 -7.39
N ASP A 229 -2.95 18.77 -8.26
CA ASP A 229 -3.50 17.40 -8.27
C ASP A 229 -3.28 16.70 -6.92
N ALA A 230 -2.08 16.79 -6.36
CA ALA A 230 -1.80 16.27 -5.01
C ALA A 230 -2.65 16.95 -3.91
N GLY A 231 -2.92 18.25 -4.03
CA GLY A 231 -3.81 18.95 -3.10
C GLY A 231 -5.24 18.43 -3.16
N MET A 232 -5.76 18.20 -4.37
CA MET A 232 -7.08 17.60 -4.60
C MET A 232 -7.16 16.17 -4.03
N GLU A 233 -6.16 15.34 -4.27
CA GLU A 233 -6.09 13.97 -3.75
C GLU A 233 -6.08 13.95 -2.22
N ASN A 234 -5.29 14.81 -1.59
CA ASN A 234 -5.22 14.91 -0.13
C ASN A 234 -6.54 15.35 0.50
N ILE A 235 -7.22 16.35 -0.08
CA ILE A 235 -8.55 16.80 0.38
C ILE A 235 -9.58 15.67 0.25
N ALA A 236 -9.59 14.99 -0.90
CA ALA A 236 -10.50 13.89 -1.18
C ALA A 236 -10.31 12.74 -0.18
N LEU A 237 -9.07 12.37 0.10
CA LEU A 237 -8.73 11.38 1.11
C LEU A 237 -9.19 11.81 2.51
N TYR A 238 -8.92 13.06 2.90
CA TYR A 238 -9.30 13.58 4.22
C TYR A 238 -10.81 13.44 4.45
N TYR A 239 -11.65 13.85 3.49
CA TYR A 239 -13.11 13.77 3.62
C TYR A 239 -13.67 12.35 3.54
N ALA A 240 -13.07 11.47 2.74
CA ALA A 240 -13.47 10.07 2.66
C ALA A 240 -13.29 9.32 3.98
N LEU A 241 -12.31 9.72 4.80
CA LEU A 241 -12.06 9.14 6.12
C LEU A 241 -13.01 9.69 7.21
N GLN A 242 -13.81 10.71 6.93
CA GLN A 242 -14.74 11.28 7.91
C GLN A 242 -15.98 10.40 8.07
N LYS A 243 -16.61 10.46 9.24
CA LYS A 243 -17.89 9.76 9.47
C LYS A 243 -19.01 10.51 8.75
N PRO A 244 -19.65 9.92 7.73
CA PRO A 244 -20.77 10.56 7.06
C PRO A 244 -21.99 10.55 7.97
N ALA A 245 -22.90 11.46 7.70
CA ALA A 245 -24.19 11.55 8.36
C ALA A 245 -25.24 12.04 7.37
N ARG A 246 -26.51 11.74 7.66
CA ARG A 246 -27.64 12.22 6.86
C ARG A 246 -27.69 13.74 6.87
N SER A 247 -28.10 14.33 5.76
CA SER A 247 -28.47 15.74 5.71
C SER A 247 -29.60 16.01 6.69
N GLN A 248 -29.45 17.13 7.41
CA GLN A 248 -30.47 17.64 8.33
C GLN A 248 -31.43 18.62 7.65
N ALA A 249 -31.18 18.97 6.38
CA ALA A 249 -32.02 19.90 5.64
C ALA A 249 -33.39 19.27 5.32
N ALA A 250 -34.44 20.09 5.39
CA ALA A 250 -35.78 19.67 5.03
C ALA A 250 -35.87 19.29 3.54
N ALA A 251 -36.48 18.14 3.26
CA ALA A 251 -36.72 17.67 1.90
C ALA A 251 -38.19 17.91 1.51
N ALA A 252 -38.43 18.61 0.39
CA ALA A 252 -39.78 18.97 -0.06
C ALA A 252 -40.48 17.92 -0.95
N GLY A 253 -39.86 16.75 -1.17
CA GLY A 253 -40.39 15.69 -2.03
C GLY A 253 -41.04 14.53 -1.27
N ASP A 254 -41.87 13.74 -1.97
CA ASP A 254 -42.47 12.51 -1.47
C ASP A 254 -41.44 11.37 -1.49
N LYS A 255 -41.04 10.92 -0.28
CA LYS A 255 -40.07 9.84 -0.10
C LYS A 255 -40.57 8.49 -0.60
N ALA A 256 -41.87 8.20 -0.50
CA ALA A 256 -42.44 6.93 -0.93
C ALA A 256 -42.47 6.84 -2.47
N ALA A 257 -42.89 7.93 -3.13
CA ALA A 257 -42.79 8.05 -4.58
C ALA A 257 -41.33 7.99 -5.06
N GLY A 258 -40.41 8.62 -4.32
CA GLY A 258 -38.98 8.56 -4.59
C GLY A 258 -38.41 7.15 -4.49
N ALA A 259 -38.80 6.38 -3.46
CA ALA A 259 -38.39 5.00 -3.28
C ALA A 259 -38.81 4.11 -4.46
N ALA A 260 -40.04 4.28 -4.95
CA ALA A 260 -40.53 3.53 -6.11
C ALA A 260 -39.74 3.86 -7.39
N ALA A 261 -39.36 5.12 -7.59
CA ALA A 261 -38.58 5.57 -8.74
C ALA A 261 -37.08 5.23 -8.65
N ALA A 262 -36.54 5.01 -7.44
CA ALA A 262 -35.11 4.80 -7.22
C ALA A 262 -34.56 3.48 -7.78
N ALA A 263 -35.43 2.53 -8.15
CA ALA A 263 -35.03 1.24 -8.70
C ALA A 263 -34.11 1.37 -9.94
N GLY A 264 -34.37 2.36 -10.79
CA GLY A 264 -33.54 2.64 -11.98
C GLY A 264 -32.15 3.21 -11.66
N CYS A 265 -31.94 3.73 -10.45
CA CYS A 265 -30.67 4.32 -10.01
C CYS A 265 -29.74 3.28 -9.35
N ALA A 266 -30.34 2.21 -8.80
CA ALA A 266 -29.65 1.25 -7.94
C ALA A 266 -28.50 0.50 -8.64
N GLY A 267 -28.58 0.31 -9.96
CA GLY A 267 -27.55 -0.39 -10.75
C GLY A 267 -26.17 0.27 -10.70
N CYS A 268 -26.10 1.59 -10.48
CA CYS A 268 -24.84 2.33 -10.39
C CYS A 268 -24.60 2.93 -8.99
N HIS A 269 -25.67 3.42 -8.35
CA HIS A 269 -25.57 4.11 -7.06
C HIS A 269 -25.84 3.21 -5.84
N GLY A 270 -26.18 1.94 -6.05
CA GLY A 270 -26.61 1.02 -4.99
C GLY A 270 -28.08 1.20 -4.61
N SER A 271 -28.71 0.15 -4.11
CA SER A 271 -30.15 0.15 -3.73
C SER A 271 -30.49 1.22 -2.70
N ASP A 272 -29.59 1.45 -1.75
CA ASP A 272 -29.74 2.44 -0.69
C ASP A 272 -29.10 3.79 -1.07
N GLY A 273 -28.59 3.93 -2.30
CA GLY A 273 -27.78 5.08 -2.71
C GLY A 273 -26.36 5.05 -2.15
N VAL A 274 -25.88 3.90 -1.67
CA VAL A 274 -24.48 3.69 -1.28
C VAL A 274 -23.77 2.95 -2.41
N SER A 275 -22.90 3.63 -3.16
CA SER A 275 -22.20 2.99 -4.28
C SER A 275 -20.97 2.24 -3.79
N ALA A 276 -20.76 1.04 -4.33
CA ALA A 276 -19.52 0.28 -4.15
C ALA A 276 -18.48 0.58 -5.24
N ASN A 277 -18.85 1.35 -6.28
CA ASN A 277 -17.96 1.66 -7.39
C ASN A 277 -17.39 3.08 -7.22
N PRO A 278 -16.07 3.25 -7.13
CA PRO A 278 -15.42 4.55 -6.99
C PRO A 278 -15.74 5.58 -8.08
N ALA A 279 -16.21 5.15 -9.25
CA ALA A 279 -16.60 6.03 -10.35
C ALA A 279 -18.00 6.66 -10.15
N PHE A 280 -18.86 6.02 -9.35
CA PHE A 280 -20.23 6.47 -9.11
C PHE A 280 -20.36 7.02 -7.68
N PRO A 281 -20.88 8.24 -7.50
CA PRO A 281 -21.02 8.79 -6.16
C PRO A 281 -22.11 8.08 -5.37
N SER A 282 -21.89 7.97 -4.06
CA SER A 282 -22.99 7.72 -3.12
C SER A 282 -23.95 8.91 -3.08
N LEU A 283 -25.25 8.60 -3.09
CA LEU A 283 -26.36 9.56 -2.99
C LEU A 283 -26.96 9.57 -1.58
N ALA A 284 -26.79 8.48 -0.83
CA ALA A 284 -27.34 8.31 0.50
C ALA A 284 -26.93 9.45 1.43
N GLY A 285 -27.90 9.98 2.18
CA GLY A 285 -27.69 11.03 3.17
C GLY A 285 -27.32 12.40 2.59
N GLN A 286 -27.32 12.58 1.28
CA GLN A 286 -26.97 13.85 0.66
C GLN A 286 -28.11 14.88 0.76
N ASP A 287 -27.77 16.17 0.71
CA ASP A 287 -28.77 17.24 0.73
C ASP A 287 -29.76 17.11 -0.44
N ALA A 288 -31.06 17.12 -0.11
CA ALA A 288 -32.13 16.94 -1.09
C ALA A 288 -32.20 18.10 -2.10
N GLY A 289 -31.92 19.33 -1.67
CA GLY A 289 -31.86 20.49 -2.57
C GLY A 289 -30.74 20.35 -3.59
N TYR A 290 -29.57 19.90 -3.14
CA TYR A 290 -28.42 19.61 -3.99
C TYR A 290 -28.69 18.46 -4.97
N LEU A 291 -29.29 17.35 -4.52
CA LEU A 291 -29.61 16.24 -5.41
C LEU A 291 -30.59 16.66 -6.50
N ALA A 292 -31.62 17.43 -6.14
CA ALA A 292 -32.59 17.95 -7.10
C ALA A 292 -31.93 18.93 -8.11
N SER A 293 -31.05 19.82 -7.63
CA SER A 293 -30.33 20.76 -8.52
C SER A 293 -29.33 20.04 -9.42
N ALA A 294 -28.66 18.99 -8.92
CA ALA A 294 -27.76 18.17 -9.72
C ALA A 294 -28.49 17.46 -10.87
N LEU A 295 -29.66 16.85 -10.60
CA LEU A 295 -30.48 16.22 -11.65
C LEU A 295 -30.94 17.25 -12.70
N ALA A 296 -31.36 18.45 -12.26
CA ALA A 296 -31.72 19.53 -13.17
C ALA A 296 -30.53 20.00 -14.03
N ALA A 297 -29.33 20.10 -13.44
CA ALA A 297 -28.11 20.48 -14.15
C ALA A 297 -27.70 19.45 -15.20
N TYR A 298 -27.84 18.15 -14.91
CA TYR A 298 -27.63 17.10 -15.90
C TYR A 298 -28.62 17.21 -17.07
N LYS A 299 -29.91 17.42 -16.77
CA LYS A 299 -30.95 17.62 -17.79
C LYS A 299 -30.68 18.84 -18.69
N GLN A 300 -30.18 19.93 -18.11
CA GLN A 300 -29.86 21.18 -18.81
C GLN A 300 -28.50 21.15 -19.52
N GLY A 301 -27.63 20.20 -19.19
CA GLY A 301 -26.28 20.09 -19.75
C GLY A 301 -25.21 20.98 -19.11
N THR A 302 -25.56 21.74 -18.06
CA THR A 302 -24.60 22.53 -17.25
C THR A 302 -23.76 21.66 -16.30
N ARG A 303 -24.17 20.39 -16.15
CA ARG A 303 -23.32 19.32 -15.61
C ARG A 303 -23.22 18.22 -16.67
N LYS A 304 -22.05 18.07 -17.28
CA LYS A 304 -21.83 17.19 -18.42
C LYS A 304 -21.57 15.74 -17.98
N ASP A 305 -22.45 14.84 -18.37
CA ASP A 305 -22.30 13.38 -18.31
C ASP A 305 -23.44 12.77 -19.15
N GLU A 306 -23.12 12.04 -20.22
CA GLU A 306 -24.15 11.58 -21.16
C GLU A 306 -25.08 10.52 -20.54
N THR A 307 -24.56 9.66 -19.66
CA THR A 307 -25.37 8.65 -18.96
C THR A 307 -26.38 9.30 -18.04
N MET A 308 -25.94 10.21 -17.18
CA MET A 308 -26.82 10.92 -16.25
C MET A 308 -27.74 11.91 -16.96
N LYS A 309 -27.32 12.51 -18.07
CA LYS A 309 -28.20 13.36 -18.90
C LYS A 309 -29.35 12.55 -19.49
N GLY A 310 -29.07 11.37 -20.06
CA GLY A 310 -30.10 10.47 -20.58
C GLY A 310 -31.11 10.05 -19.50
N LEU A 311 -30.61 9.68 -18.31
CA LEU A 311 -31.46 9.33 -17.17
C LEU A 311 -32.28 10.53 -16.65
N ALA A 312 -31.67 11.71 -16.55
CA ALA A 312 -32.33 12.92 -16.06
C ALA A 312 -33.36 13.49 -17.06
N ALA A 313 -33.19 13.25 -18.36
CA ALA A 313 -34.13 13.71 -19.40
C ALA A 313 -35.54 13.15 -19.19
N ALA A 314 -35.65 11.91 -18.71
CA ALA A 314 -36.91 11.23 -18.43
C ALA A 314 -37.61 11.69 -17.14
N LEU A 315 -36.94 12.48 -16.30
CA LEU A 315 -37.49 12.95 -15.02
C LEU A 315 -38.16 14.33 -15.19
N ASP A 316 -39.37 14.46 -14.65
CA ASP A 316 -39.95 15.78 -14.38
C ASP A 316 -39.43 16.37 -13.05
N ALA A 317 -39.79 17.62 -12.77
CA ALA A 317 -39.32 18.33 -11.58
C ALA A 317 -39.83 17.70 -10.26
N ALA A 318 -41.01 17.07 -10.27
CA ALA A 318 -41.58 16.42 -9.09
C ALA A 318 -40.85 15.10 -8.81
N ALA A 319 -40.65 14.27 -9.83
CA ALA A 319 -39.89 13.02 -9.76
C ALA A 319 -38.45 13.26 -9.27
N GLY A 320 -37.78 14.30 -9.78
CA GLY A 320 -36.44 14.69 -9.32
C GLY A 320 -36.41 15.07 -7.83
N LYS A 321 -37.41 15.82 -7.34
CA LYS A 321 -37.54 16.17 -5.91
C LYS A 321 -37.85 14.95 -5.04
N ASN A 322 -38.67 14.02 -5.53
CA ASN A 322 -39.03 12.79 -4.82
C ASN A 322 -37.81 11.88 -4.65
N LEU A 323 -37.04 11.64 -5.72
CA LEU A 323 -35.78 10.90 -5.68
C LEU A 323 -34.78 11.54 -4.71
N ALA A 324 -34.63 12.87 -4.78
CA ALA A 324 -33.76 13.61 -3.87
C ALA A 324 -34.20 13.46 -2.40
N ALA A 325 -35.49 13.55 -2.11
CA ALA A 325 -36.03 13.36 -0.77
C ALA A 325 -35.83 11.93 -0.23
N PHE A 326 -35.95 10.92 -1.10
CA PHE A 326 -35.67 9.53 -0.77
C PHE A 326 -34.21 9.31 -0.39
N PHE A 327 -33.26 9.64 -1.28
CA PHE A 327 -31.83 9.42 -1.03
C PHE A 327 -31.27 10.24 0.12
N ALA A 328 -31.76 11.47 0.32
CA ALA A 328 -31.41 12.29 1.48
C ALA A 328 -31.77 11.62 2.82
N GLY A 329 -32.82 10.79 2.84
CA GLY A 329 -33.24 10.03 4.01
C GLY A 329 -32.46 8.74 4.24
N GLN A 330 -31.66 8.28 3.29
CA GLN A 330 -30.91 7.03 3.40
C GLN A 330 -29.68 7.16 4.30
N GLU A 331 -29.28 6.05 4.91
CA GLU A 331 -28.08 6.02 5.76
C GLU A 331 -26.82 6.02 4.88
N PRO A 332 -25.97 7.08 4.93
CA PRO A 332 -24.71 7.05 4.22
C PRO A 332 -23.75 6.06 4.90
N ARG A 333 -22.85 5.46 4.12
CA ARG A 333 -21.76 4.62 4.63
C ARG A 333 -20.43 5.22 4.22
N GLN A 334 -19.41 4.98 5.04
CA GLN A 334 -18.05 5.33 4.67
C GLN A 334 -17.63 4.53 3.43
N PRO A 335 -16.95 5.16 2.45
CA PRO A 335 -16.35 4.41 1.36
C PRO A 335 -15.24 3.51 1.92
N ASP A 336 -14.98 2.39 1.24
CA ASP A 336 -13.91 1.46 1.63
C ASP A 336 -12.53 2.03 1.25
N VAL A 337 -12.08 3.01 2.04
CA VAL A 337 -10.83 3.72 1.85
C VAL A 337 -9.95 3.46 3.06
N ARG A 338 -8.85 2.75 2.83
CA ARG A 338 -7.85 2.53 3.88
C ARG A 338 -7.07 3.82 4.10
N LYS A 339 -6.92 4.24 5.35
CA LYS A 339 -5.97 5.29 5.73
C LYS A 339 -4.56 4.89 5.24
N PRO A 340 -3.85 5.74 4.48
CA PRO A 340 -2.46 5.49 4.11
C PRO A 340 -1.61 5.26 5.35
N LEU A 341 -0.63 4.37 5.23
CA LEU A 341 0.32 4.13 6.31
C LEU A 341 1.34 5.26 6.34
N THR A 342 1.77 5.62 7.54
CA THR A 342 2.92 6.49 7.73
C THR A 342 4.21 5.79 7.31
N ALA A 343 5.27 6.55 7.02
CA ALA A 343 6.59 5.99 6.72
C ALA A 343 7.10 5.04 7.82
N VAL A 344 6.76 5.31 9.09
CA VAL A 344 7.13 4.45 10.24
C VAL A 344 6.36 3.12 10.19
N GLU A 345 5.06 3.14 9.90
CA GLU A 345 4.25 1.92 9.77
C GLU A 345 4.67 1.09 8.55
N TRP A 346 5.07 1.72 7.45
CA TRP A 346 5.69 1.03 6.32
C TRP A 346 7.05 0.44 6.70
N ALA A 347 7.92 1.20 7.37
CA ALA A 347 9.24 0.73 7.80
C ALA A 347 9.13 -0.50 8.71
N GLN A 348 8.15 -0.57 9.62
CA GLN A 348 7.88 -1.76 10.43
C GLN A 348 7.60 -3.02 9.59
N ARG A 349 7.06 -2.86 8.37
CA ARG A 349 6.84 -3.98 7.44
C ARG A 349 8.13 -4.41 6.75
N CYS A 350 8.93 -3.44 6.31
CA CYS A 350 10.24 -3.67 5.70
C CYS A 350 11.23 -4.29 6.70
N ASP A 351 11.24 -3.82 7.95
CA ASP A 351 12.12 -4.27 9.03
C ASP A 351 11.96 -5.77 9.36
N ARG A 352 10.80 -6.39 9.03
CA ARG A 352 10.61 -7.84 9.18
C ARG A 352 11.58 -8.68 8.36
N CYS A 353 12.11 -8.12 7.28
CA CYS A 353 13.15 -8.76 6.47
C CYS A 353 14.47 -7.99 6.58
N HIS A 354 14.43 -6.67 6.54
CA HIS A 354 15.63 -5.83 6.54
C HIS A 354 16.18 -5.53 7.94
N GLY A 355 15.65 -6.16 8.98
CA GLY A 355 16.07 -5.98 10.37
C GLY A 355 15.58 -4.67 10.99
N ILE A 356 15.71 -4.55 12.31
CA ILE A 356 15.23 -3.39 13.07
C ILE A 356 15.93 -2.12 12.58
N ASN A 357 15.15 -1.10 12.22
CA ASN A 357 15.64 0.14 11.61
C ASN A 357 16.45 -0.09 10.32
N GLY A 358 16.17 -1.16 9.57
CA GLY A 358 16.89 -1.48 8.34
C GLY A 358 18.29 -2.05 8.56
N ASN A 359 18.62 -2.52 9.77
CA ASN A 359 19.88 -3.19 10.07
C ASN A 359 19.72 -4.71 10.01
N SER A 360 19.75 -5.27 8.80
CA SER A 360 19.53 -6.69 8.56
C SER A 360 20.56 -7.55 9.27
N THR A 361 20.15 -8.63 9.94
CA THR A 361 21.07 -9.63 10.50
C THR A 361 21.19 -10.88 9.63
N ASP A 362 20.49 -10.91 8.49
CA ASP A 362 20.62 -11.98 7.50
C ASP A 362 21.71 -11.60 6.48
N PRO A 363 22.70 -12.47 6.20
CA PRO A 363 23.79 -12.15 5.27
C PRO A 363 23.31 -11.91 3.82
N ARG A 364 22.12 -12.39 3.44
CA ARG A 364 21.57 -12.26 2.09
C ARG A 364 20.61 -11.08 1.93
N LEU A 365 20.17 -10.46 3.03
CA LEU A 365 19.24 -9.33 2.98
C LEU A 365 20.00 -8.03 3.23
N PRO A 366 19.80 -7.00 2.38
CA PRO A 366 20.56 -5.77 2.52
C PRO A 366 20.16 -5.01 3.77
N ALA A 367 21.16 -4.37 4.38
CA ALA A 367 20.93 -3.25 5.28
C ALA A 367 20.49 -2.01 4.46
N LEU A 368 19.45 -1.34 4.96
CA LEU A 368 18.89 -0.11 4.40
C LEU A 368 19.34 1.14 5.20
N ALA A 369 19.73 0.94 6.47
CA ALA A 369 20.13 2.02 7.37
C ALA A 369 21.32 2.81 6.79
N ALA A 370 21.25 4.14 6.91
CA ALA A 370 22.22 5.10 6.39
C ALA A 370 22.55 4.96 4.90
N GLN A 371 21.71 4.25 4.13
CA GLN A 371 21.80 4.25 2.67
C GLN A 371 21.30 5.59 2.13
N ARG A 372 21.77 6.01 0.95
CA ARG A 372 21.32 7.27 0.35
C ARG A 372 19.82 7.24 0.03
N ALA A 373 19.13 8.34 0.34
CA ALA A 373 17.71 8.47 0.05
C ALA A 373 17.42 8.35 -1.46
N ASP A 374 18.19 9.05 -2.30
CA ASP A 374 18.04 9.00 -3.76
C ASP A 374 18.22 7.59 -4.35
N TYR A 375 19.16 6.80 -3.81
CA TYR A 375 19.32 5.39 -4.18
C TYR A 375 18.14 4.54 -3.72
N LEU A 376 17.65 4.72 -2.49
CA LEU A 376 16.52 3.96 -1.96
C LEU A 376 15.23 4.25 -2.73
N GLU A 377 15.00 5.52 -3.09
CA GLU A 377 13.88 5.94 -3.96
C GLU A 377 13.96 5.22 -5.30
N LYS A 378 15.10 5.36 -5.99
CA LYS A 378 15.33 4.68 -7.27
C LYS A 378 15.15 3.16 -7.16
N ALA A 379 15.68 2.53 -6.10
CA ALA A 379 15.62 1.09 -5.94
C ALA A 379 14.17 0.60 -5.74
N LEU A 380 13.38 1.30 -4.92
CA LEU A 380 11.96 0.98 -4.72
C LEU A 380 11.15 1.21 -6.00
N ASP A 381 11.45 2.27 -6.74
CA ASP A 381 10.86 2.53 -8.05
C ASP A 381 11.19 1.42 -9.05
N ASP A 382 12.45 1.03 -9.16
CA ASP A 382 12.87 -0.06 -10.06
C ASP A 382 12.16 -1.38 -9.72
N TYR A 383 11.90 -1.67 -8.44
CA TYR A 383 11.13 -2.85 -8.04
C TYR A 383 9.63 -2.74 -8.37
N ARG A 384 9.06 -1.54 -8.18
CA ARG A 384 7.65 -1.23 -8.46
C ARG A 384 7.34 -1.27 -9.96
N THR A 385 8.26 -0.81 -10.80
CA THR A 385 8.13 -0.84 -12.27
C THR A 385 8.60 -2.14 -12.90
N GLY A 386 9.31 -2.98 -12.15
CA GLY A 386 9.86 -4.25 -12.63
C GLY A 386 11.19 -4.13 -13.37
N THR A 387 11.79 -2.94 -13.44
CA THR A 387 13.17 -2.73 -13.94
C THR A 387 14.17 -3.57 -13.15
N ARG A 388 13.99 -3.69 -11.83
CA ARG A 388 14.76 -4.59 -10.97
C ARG A 388 13.90 -5.79 -10.58
N LYS A 389 14.32 -6.99 -10.98
CA LYS A 389 13.54 -8.22 -10.77
C LYS A 389 13.69 -8.75 -9.36
N SER A 390 12.59 -8.84 -8.62
CA SER A 390 12.50 -9.60 -7.36
C SER A 390 11.03 -9.81 -7.01
N PRO A 391 10.49 -11.04 -7.09
CA PRO A 391 9.08 -11.29 -6.79
C PRO A 391 8.68 -10.80 -5.39
N ARG A 392 9.57 -10.96 -4.41
CA ARG A 392 9.34 -10.50 -3.04
C ARG A 392 9.27 -8.97 -2.96
N MET A 393 10.23 -8.26 -3.56
CA MET A 393 10.25 -6.82 -3.44
C MET A 393 9.20 -6.14 -4.33
N SER A 394 8.91 -6.68 -5.51
CA SER A 394 7.80 -6.20 -6.35
C SER A 394 6.46 -6.27 -5.59
N ALA A 395 6.19 -7.37 -4.89
CA ALA A 395 4.99 -7.48 -4.05
C ALA A 395 4.98 -6.48 -2.87
N MET A 396 6.15 -6.10 -2.36
CA MET A 396 6.26 -5.09 -1.29
C MET A 396 6.14 -3.65 -1.81
N SER A 397 6.49 -3.39 -3.08
CA SER A 397 6.55 -2.05 -3.66
C SER A 397 5.37 -1.69 -4.56
N GLU A 398 4.60 -2.67 -5.06
CA GLU A 398 3.46 -2.46 -5.97
C GLU A 398 2.41 -1.48 -5.40
N GLY A 399 2.16 -1.55 -4.09
CA GLY A 399 1.19 -0.68 -3.41
C GLY A 399 1.76 0.63 -2.85
N LEU A 400 3.04 0.93 -3.07
CA LEU A 400 3.67 2.15 -2.55
C LEU A 400 3.41 3.33 -3.50
N THR A 401 2.94 4.42 -2.93
CA THR A 401 2.89 5.72 -3.62
C THR A 401 4.28 6.36 -3.69
N ASP A 402 4.46 7.35 -4.56
CA ASP A 402 5.73 8.12 -4.64
C ASP A 402 6.07 8.76 -3.29
N GLN A 403 5.04 9.19 -2.56
CA GLN A 403 5.20 9.73 -1.22
C GLN A 403 5.64 8.66 -0.20
N ASP A 404 5.11 7.44 -0.28
CA ASP A 404 5.55 6.34 0.58
C ASP A 404 7.03 6.02 0.33
N ILE A 405 7.44 5.97 -0.95
CA ILE A 405 8.82 5.70 -1.37
C ILE A 405 9.77 6.78 -0.85
N ALA A 406 9.46 8.06 -1.08
CA ALA A 406 10.25 9.17 -0.57
C ALA A 406 10.31 9.18 0.98
N GLY A 407 9.18 8.89 1.63
CA GLY A 407 9.11 8.80 3.09
C GLY A 407 9.97 7.68 3.68
N LEU A 408 9.92 6.49 3.07
CA LEU A 408 10.74 5.33 3.45
C LEU A 408 12.23 5.59 3.23
N ALA A 409 12.59 6.13 2.06
CA ALA A 409 13.97 6.45 1.70
C ALA A 409 14.58 7.48 2.66
N ALA A 410 13.86 8.58 2.91
CA ALA A 410 14.28 9.58 3.88
C ALA A 410 14.40 9.00 5.30
N LEU A 411 13.46 8.14 5.71
CA LEU A 411 13.49 7.51 7.03
C LEU A 411 14.72 6.63 7.21
N TYR A 412 15.01 5.72 6.27
CA TYR A 412 16.14 4.80 6.37
C TYR A 412 17.49 5.48 6.21
N ALA A 413 17.59 6.52 5.39
CA ALA A 413 18.80 7.33 5.25
C ALA A 413 19.26 7.97 6.58
N HIS A 414 18.33 8.23 7.51
CA HIS A 414 18.64 8.79 8.83
C HIS A 414 18.78 7.73 9.93
N LYS A 415 18.62 6.44 9.63
CA LYS A 415 18.87 5.38 10.61
C LYS A 415 20.36 5.14 10.74
N THR A 416 20.83 5.01 11.98
CA THR A 416 22.21 4.62 12.26
C THR A 416 22.46 3.21 11.73
N ALA A 417 23.39 3.09 10.78
CA ALA A 417 23.85 1.81 10.29
C ALA A 417 24.74 1.11 11.32
N ARG A 418 24.64 -0.21 11.37
CA ARG A 418 25.42 -1.07 12.24
C ARG A 418 26.14 -2.12 11.41
N ALA A 419 27.44 -2.24 11.66
CA ALA A 419 28.22 -3.36 11.18
C ALA A 419 27.67 -4.65 11.80
N VAL A 420 27.67 -5.74 11.03
CA VAL A 420 27.29 -7.07 11.50
C VAL A 420 28.45 -8.01 11.27
N VAL A 421 28.87 -8.67 12.33
CA VAL A 421 29.89 -9.74 12.28
C VAL A 421 29.17 -11.07 12.32
N PHE A 422 29.43 -11.93 11.35
CA PHE A 422 28.88 -13.27 11.30
C PHE A 422 29.84 -14.23 12.01
N LEU A 423 29.36 -14.84 13.10
CA LEU A 423 30.10 -15.85 13.85
C LEU A 423 29.58 -17.23 13.45
N THR A 424 30.49 -18.12 13.08
CA THR A 424 30.15 -19.51 12.78
C THR A 424 30.20 -20.33 14.04
N VAL A 425 29.07 -20.94 14.38
CA VAL A 425 28.98 -21.88 15.50
C VAL A 425 29.31 -23.27 14.95
N PRO A 426 30.23 -24.03 15.58
CA PRO A 426 30.51 -25.40 15.18
C PRO A 426 29.21 -26.24 15.13
N PRO A 427 29.07 -27.18 14.19
CA PRO A 427 27.95 -28.10 14.20
C PRO A 427 27.94 -28.88 15.52
N LYS A 428 26.74 -29.11 16.06
CA LYS A 428 26.55 -29.88 17.31
C LYS A 428 26.96 -31.33 17.16
#